data_AF-A0A3D0H820-F1
#
_entry.id   AF-A0A3D0H820-F1
#
_cell.length_a   1.000
_cell.length_b   1.000
_cell.length_c   1.000
_cell.angle_alpha   90.00
_cell.angle_beta   90.00
_cell.angle_gamma   90.00
#
_symmetry.space_group_name_H-M   'P 1'
#
loop_
_entity.id
_entity.type
_entity.pdbx_description
1 polymer ?
#
loop_
_entity_poly.entity_id
_entity_poly.type
_entity_poly.pdbx_seq_one_letter_code
_entity_poly.pdbx_strand_id
1 'polypeptide(L)'
;DVSRYFGPYDVLVINDTQVVRARLSGTKDSGGRVELLILDPYKDSQLAQQEGYTCLIKASKKPRPGSLIHLMDGVEALVLSPVINGQARIRIIGNASMGEIFEQIGEIPLPPYIERRDAKPATNDSISYQTVYARIPGAVAAPTAGLHFSLELLRQLATQGVNIVKITLHVGYGTFSPIRTQDIRYHTMHPEYAEVSVETADRLERARRNGDRIVAVGTTVVRTLEWVAQERGCIEPYSGLCHHYIYPGYEFRVVQAMLTNFHLPKSSLLLLVMAFAGRDRIVAAYQEAIRNGYRFFSYGDAMLIL
;
A
#
# COMPACT_ATOMS: atom_id res chain seq x y z
N ASP A 1 8.93 -14.10 -19.09
CA ASP A 1 9.53 -13.07 -19.98
C ASP A 1 10.18 -11.90 -19.27
N VAL A 2 9.56 -11.34 -18.21
CA VAL A 2 10.06 -10.13 -17.55
C VAL A 2 11.54 -10.22 -17.11
N SER A 3 12.01 -11.40 -16.72
CA SER A 3 13.41 -11.64 -16.33
C SER A 3 14.44 -11.32 -17.42
N ARG A 4 14.06 -11.31 -18.70
CA ARG A 4 14.96 -10.97 -19.82
C ARG A 4 15.36 -9.49 -19.83
N TYR A 5 14.60 -8.64 -19.16
CA TYR A 5 14.88 -7.21 -19.06
C TYR A 5 15.78 -6.86 -17.88
N PHE A 6 16.18 -7.84 -17.07
CA PHE A 6 17.08 -7.67 -15.95
C PHE A 6 18.48 -8.18 -16.28
N GLY A 7 19.49 -7.44 -15.83
CA GLY A 7 20.89 -7.79 -15.94
C GLY A 7 21.52 -8.17 -14.60
N PRO A 8 22.74 -8.73 -14.61
CA PRO A 8 23.52 -8.85 -13.40
C PRO A 8 23.73 -7.45 -12.79
N TYR A 9 23.80 -7.39 -11.47
CA TYR A 9 23.97 -6.16 -10.66
C TYR A 9 22.74 -5.25 -10.53
N ASP A 10 21.69 -5.42 -11.36
CA ASP A 10 20.41 -4.74 -11.12
C ASP A 10 19.94 -4.96 -9.69
N VAL A 11 19.39 -3.92 -9.06
CA VAL A 11 18.79 -4.02 -7.73
C VAL A 11 17.28 -3.97 -7.84
N LEU A 12 16.63 -5.11 -7.62
CA LEU A 12 15.17 -5.19 -7.56
C LEU A 12 14.70 -4.87 -6.14
N VAL A 13 13.95 -3.79 -5.98
CA VAL A 13 13.42 -3.36 -4.69
C VAL A 13 11.96 -3.75 -4.58
N ILE A 14 11.64 -4.56 -3.58
CA ILE A 14 10.28 -5.05 -3.31
C ILE A 14 9.77 -4.56 -1.95
N ASN A 15 8.44 -4.38 -1.84
CA ASN A 15 7.78 -4.03 -0.58
C ASN A 15 7.28 -5.30 0.14
N ASP A 16 7.87 -5.64 1.28
CA ASP A 16 7.56 -6.86 2.04
C ASP A 16 6.42 -6.72 3.05
N THR A 17 5.64 -5.65 2.97
CA THR A 17 4.46 -5.47 3.82
C THR A 17 3.44 -6.60 3.66
N GLN A 18 2.80 -6.96 4.76
CA GLN A 18 1.71 -7.91 4.83
C GLN A 18 0.40 -7.17 5.14
N VAL A 19 -0.65 -7.53 4.40
CA VAL A 19 -2.00 -6.99 4.55
C VAL A 19 -2.62 -7.63 5.79
N VAL A 20 -3.08 -6.79 6.71
CA VAL A 20 -3.78 -7.26 7.91
C VAL A 20 -5.29 -7.30 7.68
N ARG A 21 -5.98 -8.12 8.46
CA ARG A 21 -7.44 -8.27 8.44
C ARG A 21 -8.12 -7.10 9.19
N ALA A 22 -7.85 -5.88 8.74
CA ALA A 22 -8.17 -4.63 9.44
C ALA A 22 -9.63 -4.17 9.34
N ARG A 23 -10.50 -4.90 8.62
CA ARG A 23 -11.94 -4.62 8.59
C ARG A 23 -12.63 -5.43 9.70
N LEU A 24 -13.30 -4.73 10.61
CA LEU A 24 -14.06 -5.30 11.72
C LEU A 24 -15.54 -4.96 11.55
N SER A 25 -16.41 -5.94 11.74
CA SER A 25 -17.86 -5.77 11.71
C SER A 25 -18.44 -5.76 13.12
N GLY A 26 -19.46 -4.92 13.35
CA GLY A 26 -20.09 -4.82 14.65
C GLY A 26 -21.47 -4.15 14.63
N THR A 27 -22.00 -3.93 15.83
CA THR A 27 -23.32 -3.34 16.06
C THR A 27 -23.27 -2.30 17.17
N LYS A 28 -24.06 -1.24 17.05
CA LYS A 28 -24.28 -0.25 18.13
C LYS A 28 -25.31 -0.81 19.12
N ASP A 29 -25.39 -0.22 20.32
CA ASP A 29 -26.48 -0.48 21.28
C ASP A 29 -27.88 -0.37 20.67
N SER A 30 -28.07 0.56 19.73
CA SER A 30 -29.31 0.74 18.96
C SER A 30 -29.66 -0.43 18.01
N GLY A 31 -28.82 -1.47 17.89
CA GLY A 31 -28.92 -2.56 16.92
C GLY A 31 -28.45 -2.22 15.50
N GLY A 32 -28.09 -0.97 15.23
CA GLY A 32 -27.60 -0.55 13.92
C GLY A 32 -26.20 -1.09 13.61
N ARG A 33 -26.04 -1.73 12.45
CA ARG A 33 -24.74 -2.25 11.96
C ARG A 33 -23.70 -1.14 11.75
N VAL A 34 -22.45 -1.47 12.04
CA VAL A 34 -21.28 -0.62 11.83
C VAL A 34 -20.13 -1.48 11.29
N GLU A 35 -19.44 -0.98 10.29
CA GLU A 35 -18.16 -1.54 9.83
C GLU A 35 -17.05 -0.52 10.17
N LEU A 36 -15.97 -1.03 10.75
CA LEU A 36 -14.76 -0.29 11.08
C LEU A 36 -13.62 -0.78 10.21
N LEU A 37 -12.93 0.12 9.52
CA LEU A 37 -11.67 -0.17 8.84
C LEU A 37 -10.54 0.56 9.55
N ILE A 38 -9.66 -0.18 10.20
CA ILE A 38 -8.47 0.37 10.88
C ILE A 38 -7.45 0.82 9.82
N LEU A 39 -7.02 2.08 9.88
CA LEU A 39 -6.14 2.70 8.89
C LEU A 39 -4.66 2.69 9.27
N ASP A 40 -4.38 2.62 10.56
CA ASP A 40 -3.04 2.60 11.17
C ASP A 40 -2.83 1.34 12.02
N PRO A 41 -3.03 0.13 11.46
CA PRO A 41 -2.94 -1.12 12.24
C PRO A 41 -1.51 -1.45 12.70
N TYR A 42 -0.52 -0.73 12.19
CA TYR A 42 0.89 -0.78 12.60
C TYR A 42 1.20 0.11 13.81
N LYS A 43 0.23 0.87 14.33
CA LYS A 43 0.43 1.75 15.47
C LYS A 43 0.86 0.95 16.70
N ASP A 44 1.83 1.50 17.44
CA ASP A 44 2.27 0.94 18.72
C ASP A 44 1.08 0.70 19.66
N SER A 45 1.10 -0.43 20.37
CA SER A 45 -0.01 -0.87 21.20
C SER A 45 -0.28 0.05 22.39
N GLN A 46 0.75 0.63 23.01
CA GLN A 46 0.59 1.55 24.13
C GLN A 46 0.02 2.88 23.64
N LEU A 47 0.54 3.38 22.51
CA LEU A 47 0.02 4.59 21.89
C LEU A 47 -1.43 4.40 21.42
N ALA A 48 -1.77 3.24 20.86
CA ALA A 48 -3.13 2.91 20.44
C ALA A 48 -4.09 2.83 21.64
N GLN A 49 -3.65 2.36 22.81
CA GLN A 49 -4.47 2.40 24.01
C GLN A 49 -4.73 3.84 24.48
N GLN A 50 -3.75 4.74 24.35
CA GLN A 50 -3.92 6.14 24.76
C GLN A 50 -4.78 6.92 23.76
N GLU A 51 -4.42 6.91 22.47
CA GLU A 51 -5.00 7.77 21.43
C GLU A 51 -6.11 7.10 20.59
N GLY A 52 -6.21 5.77 20.64
CA GLY A 52 -7.02 4.98 19.72
C GLY A 52 -6.39 4.83 18.33
N TYR A 53 -6.95 3.92 17.55
CA TYR A 53 -6.66 3.78 16.12
C TYR A 53 -7.45 4.79 15.30
N THR A 54 -6.93 5.16 14.14
CA THR A 54 -7.69 5.89 13.12
C THR A 54 -8.53 4.89 12.33
N CYS A 55 -9.85 5.03 12.36
CA CYS A 55 -10.75 4.12 11.66
C CYS A 55 -11.66 4.86 10.69
N LEU A 56 -11.85 4.31 9.49
CA LEU A 56 -13.02 4.63 8.65
C LEU A 56 -14.24 3.91 9.20
N ILE A 57 -15.35 4.63 9.32
CA ILE A 57 -16.61 4.12 9.86
C ILE A 57 -17.68 4.16 8.78
N LYS A 58 -18.28 3.00 8.50
CA LYS A 58 -19.43 2.86 7.63
C LYS A 58 -20.65 2.46 8.46
N ALA A 59 -21.61 3.37 8.57
CA ALA A 59 -22.86 3.18 9.32
C ALA A 59 -23.94 4.14 8.80
N SER A 60 -25.21 3.73 8.82
CA SER A 60 -26.33 4.59 8.37
C SER A 60 -26.49 5.84 9.24
N LYS A 61 -26.34 5.69 10.56
CA LYS A 61 -26.24 6.79 11.52
C LYS A 61 -24.89 6.70 12.22
N LYS A 62 -24.08 7.75 12.07
CA LYS A 62 -22.73 7.84 12.66
C LYS A 62 -22.80 7.73 14.19
N PRO A 63 -21.96 6.90 14.82
CA PRO A 63 -21.89 6.83 16.28
C PRO A 63 -21.31 8.14 16.83
N ARG A 64 -21.66 8.47 18.07
CA ARG A 64 -21.18 9.67 18.77
C ARG A 64 -19.96 9.31 19.63
N PRO A 65 -19.09 10.29 19.99
CA PRO A 65 -18.09 10.07 21.03
C PRO A 65 -18.72 9.47 22.30
N GLY A 66 -18.02 8.52 22.91
CA GLY A 66 -18.50 7.76 24.07
C GLY A 66 -19.43 6.58 23.73
N SER A 67 -19.84 6.41 22.48
CA SER A 67 -20.64 5.23 22.08
C SER A 67 -19.75 3.98 22.04
N LEU A 68 -20.33 2.84 22.45
CA LEU A 68 -19.74 1.52 22.26
C LEU A 68 -20.25 0.88 20.97
N ILE A 69 -19.35 0.18 20.29
CA ILE A 69 -19.65 -0.70 19.17
C ILE A 69 -19.26 -2.11 19.61
N HIS A 70 -20.25 -2.99 19.65
CA HIS A 70 -20.09 -4.41 19.96
C HIS A 70 -19.55 -5.11 18.72
N LEU A 71 -18.32 -5.58 18.79
CA LEU A 71 -17.73 -6.45 17.78
C LEU A 71 -18.00 -7.92 18.16
N MET A 72 -17.46 -8.85 17.38
CA MET A 72 -17.59 -10.28 17.68
C MET A 72 -16.70 -10.71 18.85
N ASP A 73 -16.99 -11.87 19.44
CA ASP A 73 -16.19 -12.54 20.47
C ASP A 73 -15.87 -11.69 21.72
N GLY A 74 -16.81 -10.81 22.10
CA GLY A 74 -16.69 -9.98 23.31
C GLY A 74 -15.71 -8.82 23.19
N VAL A 75 -15.22 -8.52 21.98
CA VAL A 75 -14.43 -7.33 21.71
C VAL A 75 -15.37 -6.13 21.55
N GLU A 76 -15.02 -5.01 22.17
CA GLU A 76 -15.75 -3.75 22.04
C GLU A 76 -14.88 -2.66 21.42
N ALA A 77 -15.51 -1.68 20.78
CA ALA A 77 -14.84 -0.51 20.22
C ALA A 77 -15.47 0.78 20.76
N LEU A 78 -14.70 1.55 21.53
CA LEU A 78 -15.12 2.83 22.07
C LEU A 78 -14.79 3.97 21.10
N VAL A 79 -15.81 4.74 20.75
CA VAL A 79 -15.64 5.93 19.89
C VAL A 79 -15.07 7.08 20.70
N LEU A 80 -13.84 7.50 20.41
CA LEU A 80 -13.16 8.57 21.14
C LEU A 80 -13.40 9.96 20.54
N SER A 81 -13.55 10.05 19.22
CA SER A 81 -13.71 11.34 18.52
C SER A 81 -14.95 11.40 17.62
N PRO A 82 -15.43 12.60 17.26
CA PRO A 82 -16.48 12.76 16.25
C PRO A 82 -16.07 12.16 14.90
N VAL A 83 -17.05 11.68 14.14
CA VAL A 83 -16.83 11.13 12.80
C VAL A 83 -16.74 12.25 11.75
N ILE A 84 -15.53 12.62 11.37
CA ILE A 84 -15.23 13.67 10.39
C ILE A 84 -14.70 13.02 9.12
N ASN A 85 -15.28 13.34 7.96
CA ASN A 85 -14.93 12.72 6.67
C ASN A 85 -14.95 11.18 6.69
N GLY A 86 -15.83 10.61 7.52
CA GLY A 86 -15.94 9.15 7.70
C GLY A 86 -14.91 8.55 8.66
N GLN A 87 -13.98 9.35 9.21
CA GLN A 87 -12.95 8.88 10.13
C GLN A 87 -13.23 9.27 11.58
N ALA A 88 -12.81 8.43 12.52
CA ALA A 88 -12.76 8.75 13.94
C ALA A 88 -11.63 7.98 14.64
N ARG A 89 -11.27 8.43 15.85
CA ARG A 89 -10.42 7.69 16.78
C ARG A 89 -11.25 6.65 17.52
N ILE A 90 -10.81 5.40 17.47
CA ILE A 90 -11.47 4.25 18.10
C ILE A 90 -10.49 3.53 19.02
N ARG A 91 -10.86 3.32 20.27
CA ARG A 91 -10.14 2.43 21.18
C ARG A 91 -10.76 1.04 21.12
N ILE A 92 -9.94 0.03 20.88
CA ILE A 92 -10.35 -1.37 20.96
C ILE A 92 -10.21 -1.83 22.41
N ILE A 93 -11.27 -2.40 22.94
CA ILE A 93 -11.37 -2.93 24.30
C ILE A 93 -11.53 -4.44 24.20
N GLY A 94 -10.57 -5.17 24.74
CA GLY A 94 -10.54 -6.62 24.71
C GLY A 94 -9.31 -7.15 25.44
N ASN A 95 -9.29 -8.46 25.70
CA ASN A 95 -8.20 -9.13 26.42
C ASN A 95 -7.08 -9.62 25.50
N ALA A 96 -7.32 -9.66 24.18
CA ALA A 96 -6.38 -10.10 23.17
C ALA A 96 -5.62 -8.90 22.55
N SER A 97 -4.44 -9.18 22.01
CA SER A 97 -3.69 -8.22 21.21
C SER A 97 -4.42 -7.86 19.92
N MET A 98 -4.10 -6.71 19.32
CA MET A 98 -4.73 -6.29 18.06
C MET A 98 -4.50 -7.29 16.93
N GLY A 99 -3.33 -7.94 16.90
CA GLY A 99 -3.01 -8.98 15.92
C GLY A 99 -3.94 -10.19 16.05
N GLU A 100 -4.13 -10.69 17.27
CA GLU A 100 -5.07 -11.80 17.55
C GLU A 100 -6.51 -11.42 17.19
N ILE A 101 -6.93 -10.19 17.50
CA ILE A 101 -8.26 -9.69 17.13
C ILE A 101 -8.45 -9.68 15.60
N PHE A 102 -7.44 -9.23 14.85
CA PHE A 102 -7.49 -9.27 13.39
C PHE A 102 -7.59 -10.70 12.84
N GLU A 103 -6.87 -11.65 13.43
CA GLU A 103 -6.92 -13.05 13.01
C GLU A 103 -8.28 -13.70 13.30
N GLN A 104 -8.85 -13.42 14.47
CA GLN A 104 -10.10 -14.01 14.95
C GLN A 104 -11.32 -13.46 14.22
N ILE A 105 -11.48 -12.13 14.24
CA ILE A 105 -12.75 -11.48 13.83
C ILE A 105 -12.57 -10.52 12.64
N GLY A 106 -11.35 -10.38 12.13
CA GLY A 106 -11.04 -9.48 11.04
C GLY A 106 -11.32 -10.04 9.64
N GLU A 107 -11.52 -9.13 8.70
CA GLU A 107 -11.60 -9.41 7.26
C GLU A 107 -10.54 -8.63 6.48
N ILE A 108 -10.08 -9.20 5.36
CA ILE A 108 -9.18 -8.51 4.43
C ILE A 108 -9.92 -7.33 3.78
N PRO A 109 -9.44 -6.09 3.95
CA PRO A 109 -10.08 -4.94 3.36
C PRO A 109 -9.71 -4.82 1.88
N LEU A 110 -10.50 -5.44 1.02
CA LEU A 110 -10.38 -5.24 -0.42
C LEU A 110 -10.73 -3.80 -0.82
N PRO A 111 -10.01 -3.23 -1.81
CA PRO A 111 -10.39 -1.97 -2.44
C PRO A 111 -11.82 -1.98 -2.98
N PRO A 112 -12.51 -0.83 -2.96
CA PRO A 112 -13.95 -0.76 -3.27
C PRO A 112 -14.30 -1.11 -4.72
N TYR A 113 -13.35 -1.04 -5.66
CA TYR A 113 -13.55 -1.42 -7.06
C TYR A 113 -13.44 -2.93 -7.31
N ILE A 114 -13.05 -3.72 -6.31
CA ILE A 114 -13.02 -5.18 -6.41
C ILE A 114 -14.41 -5.70 -6.04
N GLU A 115 -15.28 -5.77 -7.04
CA GLU A 115 -16.63 -6.30 -6.90
C GLU A 115 -16.61 -7.84 -6.91
N ARG A 116 -17.21 -8.47 -5.88
CA ARG A 116 -17.51 -9.90 -5.92
C ARG A 116 -18.83 -10.10 -6.65
N ARG A 117 -18.77 -10.52 -7.91
CA ARG A 117 -19.96 -10.80 -8.74
C ARG A 117 -20.77 -12.01 -8.26
N ASP A 118 -20.21 -12.87 -7.42
CA ASP A 118 -20.89 -14.04 -6.86
C ASP A 118 -20.64 -14.15 -5.35
N ALA A 119 -21.69 -14.42 -4.57
CA ALA A 119 -21.67 -14.51 -3.10
C ALA A 119 -20.91 -15.73 -2.54
N LYS A 120 -20.03 -16.35 -3.33
CA LYS A 120 -19.07 -17.36 -2.88
C LYS A 120 -17.67 -16.75 -2.98
N PRO A 121 -16.81 -16.82 -1.95
CA PRO A 121 -15.41 -16.43 -2.11
C PRO A 121 -14.76 -17.41 -3.11
N ALA A 122 -14.67 -17.02 -4.38
CA ALA A 122 -13.99 -17.80 -5.42
C ALA A 122 -12.48 -17.91 -5.16
N THR A 123 -11.95 -17.08 -4.26
CA THR A 123 -10.55 -17.02 -3.85
C THR A 123 -10.44 -16.78 -2.36
N ASN A 124 -9.45 -17.42 -1.73
CA ASN A 124 -9.06 -17.08 -0.38
C ASN A 124 -8.24 -15.78 -0.41
N ASP A 125 -8.88 -14.63 -0.17
CA ASP A 125 -8.24 -13.32 -0.30
C ASP A 125 -7.09 -13.11 0.69
N SER A 126 -7.07 -13.84 1.81
CA SER A 126 -5.91 -13.82 2.72
C SER A 126 -4.65 -14.41 2.06
N ILE A 127 -4.81 -15.17 0.98
CA ILE A 127 -3.73 -15.74 0.18
C ILE A 127 -3.53 -14.92 -1.11
N SER A 128 -4.60 -14.63 -1.85
CA SER A 128 -4.49 -14.04 -3.19
C SER A 128 -4.26 -12.52 -3.18
N TYR A 129 -4.59 -11.81 -2.09
CA TYR A 129 -4.32 -10.38 -1.92
C TYR A 129 -3.04 -10.14 -1.13
N GLN A 130 -2.01 -10.95 -1.38
CA GLN A 130 -0.73 -10.89 -0.71
C GLN A 130 0.41 -11.27 -1.67
N THR A 131 1.55 -10.59 -1.57
CA THR A 131 2.76 -10.99 -2.29
C THR A 131 3.37 -12.26 -1.68
N VAL A 132 4.03 -13.08 -2.50
CA VAL A 132 4.68 -14.33 -2.05
C VAL A 132 5.87 -14.13 -1.08
N TYR A 133 6.26 -12.88 -0.86
CA TYR A 133 7.37 -12.46 0.01
C TYR A 133 6.93 -11.53 1.14
N ALA A 134 5.62 -11.40 1.36
CA ALA A 134 5.07 -10.63 2.46
C ALA A 134 5.50 -11.19 3.82
N ARG A 135 5.86 -10.29 4.74
CA ARG A 135 6.43 -10.65 6.03
C ARG A 135 6.02 -9.71 7.17
N ILE A 136 5.95 -8.40 6.93
CA ILE A 136 5.77 -7.43 8.01
C ILE A 136 4.30 -6.96 8.06
N PRO A 137 3.50 -7.38 9.05
CA PRO A 137 2.08 -7.01 9.13
C PRO A 137 1.91 -5.52 9.41
N GLY A 138 0.99 -4.88 8.68
CA GLY A 138 0.60 -3.49 8.94
C GLY A 138 -0.02 -2.75 7.76
N ALA A 139 -0.09 -3.35 6.57
CA ALA A 139 -0.77 -2.71 5.45
C ALA A 139 -2.28 -2.93 5.48
N VAL A 140 -3.02 -1.94 5.00
CA VAL A 140 -4.46 -2.03 4.70
C VAL A 140 -4.67 -2.49 3.26
N ALA A 141 -3.67 -2.35 2.38
CA ALA A 141 -3.79 -2.81 1.00
C ALA A 141 -2.51 -3.48 0.51
N ALA A 142 -2.64 -4.37 -0.46
CA ALA A 142 -1.50 -5.06 -1.03
C ALA A 142 -0.67 -4.12 -1.93
N PRO A 143 0.66 -4.26 -1.99
CA PRO A 143 1.47 -3.68 -3.05
C PRO A 143 1.26 -4.49 -4.34
N THR A 144 0.22 -4.16 -5.10
CA THR A 144 -0.35 -5.03 -6.15
C THR A 144 0.61 -5.33 -7.31
N ALA A 145 1.58 -4.45 -7.58
CA ALA A 145 2.61 -4.70 -8.58
C ALA A 145 3.47 -5.92 -8.21
N GLY A 146 3.62 -6.18 -6.91
CA GLY A 146 4.34 -7.32 -6.38
C GLY A 146 3.61 -8.65 -6.54
N LEU A 147 2.30 -8.65 -6.79
CA LEU A 147 1.50 -9.87 -6.97
C LEU A 147 1.86 -10.64 -8.24
N HIS A 148 2.54 -9.98 -9.19
CA HIS A 148 3.02 -10.58 -10.43
C HIS A 148 4.25 -11.48 -10.24
N PHE A 149 4.87 -11.46 -9.06
CA PHE A 149 6.06 -12.25 -8.77
C PHE A 149 5.70 -13.58 -8.13
N SER A 150 6.16 -14.67 -8.75
CA SER A 150 6.22 -15.99 -8.13
C SER A 150 7.56 -16.20 -7.44
N LEU A 151 7.63 -17.16 -6.51
CA LEU A 151 8.89 -17.59 -5.91
C LEU A 151 9.88 -18.13 -6.95
N GLU A 152 9.36 -18.75 -8.01
CA GLU A 152 10.17 -19.23 -9.14
C GLU A 152 10.84 -18.07 -9.89
N LEU A 153 10.08 -17.01 -10.23
CA LEU A 153 10.62 -15.83 -10.89
C LEU A 153 11.67 -15.12 -10.04
N LEU A 154 11.43 -14.99 -8.73
CA LEU A 154 12.40 -14.37 -7.82
C LEU A 154 13.69 -15.19 -7.73
N ARG A 155 13.60 -16.52 -7.71
CA ARG A 155 14.79 -17.40 -7.76
C ARG A 155 15.52 -17.24 -9.08
N GLN A 156 14.80 -17.21 -10.20
CA GLN A 156 15.41 -17.01 -11.52
C GLN A 156 16.19 -15.70 -11.59
N LEU A 157 15.61 -14.58 -11.13
CA LEU A 157 16.28 -13.28 -11.08
C LEU A 157 17.53 -13.32 -10.19
N ALA A 158 17.44 -13.94 -9.01
CA ALA A 158 18.58 -14.09 -8.12
C ALA A 158 19.72 -14.91 -8.76
N THR A 159 19.40 -16.00 -9.48
CA THR A 159 20.39 -16.79 -10.22
C THR A 159 21.03 -16.02 -11.37
N GLN A 160 20.35 -15.02 -11.94
CA GLN A 160 20.90 -14.10 -12.95
C GLN A 160 21.82 -13.01 -12.36
N GLY A 161 21.97 -12.96 -11.03
CA GLY A 161 22.78 -11.94 -10.35
C GLY A 161 22.04 -10.64 -10.04
N VAL A 162 20.70 -10.65 -10.10
CA VAL A 162 19.87 -9.53 -9.65
C VAL A 162 19.86 -9.51 -8.12
N ASN A 163 20.21 -8.35 -7.55
CA ASN A 163 20.20 -8.12 -6.11
C ASN A 163 18.77 -7.78 -5.67
N ILE A 164 18.09 -8.73 -5.02
CA ILE A 164 16.74 -8.48 -4.49
C ILE A 164 16.85 -7.92 -3.07
N VAL A 165 16.34 -6.72 -2.86
CA VAL A 165 16.30 -6.05 -1.54
C VAL A 165 14.88 -5.68 -1.16
N LYS A 166 14.64 -5.55 0.14
CA LYS A 166 13.30 -5.33 0.71
C LYS A 166 13.23 -4.00 1.43
N ILE A 167 12.15 -3.29 1.23
CA ILE A 167 11.68 -2.22 2.11
C ILE A 167 10.33 -2.65 2.69
N THR A 168 9.92 -2.01 3.78
CA THR A 168 8.55 -2.14 4.28
C THR A 168 7.84 -0.80 4.08
N LEU A 169 6.72 -0.79 3.36
CA LEU A 169 5.79 0.36 3.40
C LEU A 169 4.38 -0.17 3.62
N HIS A 170 3.76 0.24 4.72
CA HIS A 170 2.39 -0.11 5.06
C HIS A 170 1.43 0.69 4.19
N VAL A 171 0.98 0.06 3.10
CA VAL A 171 0.11 0.73 2.12
C VAL A 171 -1.20 1.09 2.81
N GLY A 172 -1.47 2.39 2.86
CA GLY A 172 -2.66 2.94 3.48
C GLY A 172 -3.86 2.91 2.54
N TYR A 173 -5.05 3.07 3.12
CA TYR A 173 -6.30 3.21 2.37
C TYR A 173 -6.26 4.36 1.34
N GLY A 174 -5.53 5.42 1.66
CA GLY A 174 -5.39 6.61 0.83
C GLY A 174 -4.75 6.37 -0.52
N THR A 175 -3.92 5.33 -0.67
CA THR A 175 -3.16 5.09 -1.92
C THR A 175 -4.04 4.88 -3.15
N PHE A 176 -5.27 4.37 -2.96
CA PHE A 176 -6.23 4.16 -4.06
C PHE A 176 -7.33 5.22 -4.11
N SER A 177 -7.26 6.25 -3.26
CA SER A 177 -8.26 7.31 -3.25
C SER A 177 -8.10 8.24 -4.46
N PRO A 178 -9.20 8.64 -5.10
CA PRO A 178 -9.14 9.53 -6.25
C PRO A 178 -8.70 10.93 -5.83
N ILE A 179 -8.04 11.65 -6.74
CA ILE A 179 -7.74 13.07 -6.54
C ILE A 179 -9.04 13.85 -6.63
N ARG A 180 -9.37 14.60 -5.56
CA ARG A 180 -10.58 15.42 -5.47
C ARG A 180 -10.33 16.91 -5.66
N THR A 181 -9.06 17.34 -5.64
CA THR A 181 -8.68 18.74 -5.85
C THR A 181 -8.71 19.08 -7.34
N GLN A 182 -9.06 20.32 -7.68
CA GLN A 182 -9.03 20.80 -9.07
C GLN A 182 -7.60 20.93 -9.57
N ASP A 183 -6.73 21.51 -8.75
CA ASP A 183 -5.29 21.57 -9.01
C ASP A 183 -4.60 20.37 -8.35
N ILE A 184 -3.84 19.62 -9.15
CA ILE A 184 -3.12 18.44 -8.70
C ILE A 184 -2.04 18.79 -7.67
N ARG A 185 -1.52 20.02 -7.68
CA ARG A 185 -0.43 20.48 -6.78
C ARG A 185 -0.89 20.65 -5.33
N TYR A 186 -2.19 20.83 -5.11
CA TYR A 186 -2.77 20.95 -3.77
C TYR A 186 -3.33 19.63 -3.24
N HIS A 187 -3.09 18.52 -3.94
CA HIS A 187 -3.46 17.20 -3.44
C HIS A 187 -2.54 16.79 -2.28
N THR A 188 -3.13 16.48 -1.14
CA THR A 188 -2.39 15.94 0.01
C THR A 188 -2.52 14.42 0.02
N MET A 189 -1.38 13.73 -0.04
CA MET A 189 -1.31 12.29 0.17
C MET A 189 -1.50 11.95 1.65
N HIS A 190 -2.20 10.84 1.91
CA HIS A 190 -2.24 10.29 3.26
C HIS A 190 -0.84 9.78 3.66
N PRO A 191 -0.42 10.00 4.91
CA PRO A 191 0.86 9.49 5.39
C PRO A 191 0.87 7.97 5.36
N GLU A 192 1.99 7.37 4.94
CA GLU A 192 2.22 5.92 5.00
C GLU A 192 3.49 5.65 5.78
N TYR A 193 3.44 4.69 6.70
CA TYR A 193 4.64 4.26 7.41
C TYR A 193 5.56 3.51 6.45
N ALA A 194 6.83 3.88 6.44
CA ALA A 194 7.87 3.23 5.65
C ALA A 194 9.11 2.96 6.50
N GLU A 195 9.80 1.88 6.16
CA GLU A 195 11.03 1.44 6.76
C GLU A 195 12.01 0.95 5.69
N VAL A 196 13.23 1.47 5.77
CA VAL A 196 14.40 1.06 4.99
C VAL A 196 15.47 0.66 5.99
N SER A 197 15.81 -0.63 6.02
CA SER A 197 16.83 -1.16 6.93
C SER A 197 18.21 -0.66 6.55
N VAL A 198 19.16 -0.76 7.51
CA VAL A 198 20.57 -0.43 7.28
C VAL A 198 21.14 -1.21 6.10
N GLU A 199 20.91 -2.52 6.08
CA GLU A 199 21.37 -3.39 5.00
C GLU A 199 20.79 -3.01 3.63
N THR A 200 19.49 -2.69 3.56
CA THR A 200 18.87 -2.28 2.29
C THR A 200 19.41 -0.93 1.84
N ALA A 201 19.55 0.04 2.75
CA ALA A 201 20.11 1.35 2.43
C ALA A 201 21.55 1.24 1.88
N ASP A 202 22.41 0.47 2.55
CA ASP A 202 23.79 0.25 2.13
C ASP A 202 23.90 -0.37 0.74
N ARG A 203 23.05 -1.37 0.45
CA ARG A 203 23.00 -2.03 -0.86
C ARG A 203 22.54 -1.07 -1.96
N LEU A 204 21.51 -0.27 -1.68
CA LEU A 204 20.97 0.70 -2.64
C LEU A 204 21.94 1.84 -2.91
N GLU A 205 22.59 2.37 -1.88
CA GLU A 205 23.57 3.44 -2.04
C GLU A 205 24.83 2.94 -2.77
N ARG A 206 25.26 1.69 -2.51
CA ARG A 206 26.33 1.06 -3.28
C ARG A 206 25.96 0.92 -4.76
N ALA A 207 24.78 0.42 -5.06
CA ALA A 207 24.28 0.29 -6.44
C ALA A 207 24.24 1.65 -7.15
N ARG A 208 23.71 2.68 -6.47
CA ARG A 208 23.68 4.06 -6.98
C ARG A 208 25.08 4.58 -7.30
N ARG A 209 26.08 4.32 -6.45
CA ARG A 209 27.48 4.74 -6.67
C ARG A 209 28.16 3.99 -7.82
N ASN A 210 27.81 2.73 -8.02
CA ASN A 210 28.34 1.90 -9.10
C ASN A 210 27.69 2.20 -10.46
N GLY A 211 26.58 2.95 -10.48
CA GLY A 211 25.76 3.12 -11.68
C GLY A 211 24.89 1.90 -12.00
N ASP A 212 24.70 1.00 -11.04
CA ASP A 212 23.80 -0.14 -11.16
C ASP A 212 22.35 0.35 -11.19
N ARG A 213 21.50 -0.32 -11.97
CA ARG A 213 20.11 0.10 -12.14
C ARG A 213 19.25 -0.38 -10.97
N ILE A 214 18.58 0.55 -10.30
CA ILE A 214 17.61 0.31 -9.23
C ILE A 214 16.21 0.23 -9.85
N VAL A 215 15.59 -0.94 -9.72
CA VAL A 215 14.27 -1.27 -10.27
C VAL A 215 13.25 -1.39 -9.15
N ALA A 216 12.29 -0.46 -9.09
CA ALA A 216 11.25 -0.46 -8.07
C ALA A 216 10.05 -1.33 -8.48
N VAL A 217 9.62 -2.23 -7.60
CA VAL A 217 8.38 -3.00 -7.77
C VAL A 217 7.23 -2.27 -7.08
N GLY A 218 6.55 -1.43 -7.84
CA GLY A 218 5.38 -0.67 -7.42
C GLY A 218 5.69 0.79 -7.11
N THR A 219 4.68 1.64 -7.31
CA THR A 219 4.72 3.08 -7.04
C THR A 219 5.02 3.42 -5.57
N THR A 220 4.61 2.57 -4.63
CA THR A 220 4.91 2.74 -3.19
C THR A 220 6.41 2.66 -2.91
N VAL A 221 7.12 1.74 -3.57
CA VAL A 221 8.58 1.63 -3.49
C VAL A 221 9.23 2.89 -4.06
N VAL A 222 8.78 3.35 -5.22
CA VAL A 222 9.27 4.60 -5.83
C VAL A 222 9.14 5.76 -4.85
N ARG A 223 7.93 6.00 -4.32
CA ARG A 223 7.70 7.08 -3.35
C ARG A 223 8.61 6.98 -2.13
N THR A 224 8.80 5.78 -1.59
CA THR A 224 9.63 5.59 -0.40
C THR A 224 11.08 5.96 -0.67
N LEU A 225 11.67 5.41 -1.72
CA LEU A 225 13.09 5.63 -2.02
C LEU A 225 13.38 7.08 -2.39
N GLU A 226 12.50 7.67 -3.22
CA GLU A 226 12.59 9.07 -3.63
C GLU A 226 12.38 10.02 -2.45
N TRP A 227 11.48 9.71 -1.52
CA TRP A 227 11.28 10.47 -0.29
C TRP A 227 12.53 10.46 0.59
N VAL A 228 13.07 9.27 0.87
CA VAL A 228 14.26 9.12 1.71
C VAL A 228 15.44 9.89 1.11
N ALA A 229 15.68 9.74 -0.19
CA ALA A 229 16.77 10.45 -0.85
C ALA A 229 16.56 11.96 -0.95
N GLN A 230 15.32 12.43 -1.07
CA GLN A 230 15.03 13.86 -1.06
C GLN A 230 15.26 14.47 0.33
N GLU A 231 14.78 13.82 1.38
CA GLU A 231 14.87 14.31 2.77
C GLU A 231 16.29 14.22 3.34
N ARG A 232 17.06 13.20 2.94
CA ARG A 232 18.40 12.92 3.49
C ARG A 232 19.55 13.27 2.54
N GLY A 233 19.27 13.51 1.26
CA GLY A 233 20.29 13.72 0.22
C GLY A 233 20.93 12.44 -0.32
N CYS A 234 20.70 11.30 0.34
CA CYS A 234 21.17 9.97 -0.03
C CYS A 234 20.20 8.90 0.49
N ILE A 235 20.41 7.63 0.11
CA ILE A 235 19.60 6.52 0.61
C ILE A 235 20.19 6.04 1.94
N GLU A 236 19.55 6.44 3.04
CA GLU A 236 19.96 6.10 4.41
C GLU A 236 18.90 5.26 5.12
N PRO A 237 19.25 4.59 6.23
CA PRO A 237 18.28 3.89 7.06
C PRO A 237 17.16 4.85 7.48
N TYR A 238 15.92 4.41 7.33
CA TYR A 238 14.75 5.24 7.57
C TYR A 238 13.65 4.44 8.25
N SER A 239 12.95 5.06 9.21
CA SER A 239 11.71 4.56 9.79
C SER A 239 10.84 5.78 10.12
N GLY A 240 9.62 5.83 9.58
CA GLY A 240 8.72 6.94 9.82
C GLY A 240 7.62 7.07 8.78
N LEU A 241 6.84 8.15 8.92
CA LEU A 241 5.77 8.48 7.98
C LEU A 241 6.35 9.20 6.75
N CYS A 242 6.03 8.69 5.57
CA CYS A 242 6.28 9.34 4.31
C CYS A 242 4.98 10.00 3.78
N HIS A 243 5.12 11.19 3.21
CA HIS A 243 4.01 11.97 2.65
C HIS A 243 4.17 12.21 1.14
N HIS A 244 5.12 11.51 0.52
CA HIS A 244 5.64 11.92 -0.78
C HIS A 244 4.56 11.84 -1.86
N TYR A 245 4.42 12.94 -2.58
CA TYR A 245 3.47 13.08 -3.66
C TYR A 245 4.21 13.48 -4.92
N ILE A 246 4.36 12.51 -5.81
CA ILE A 246 5.10 12.64 -7.06
C ILE A 246 4.12 12.90 -8.19
N TYR A 247 4.37 13.96 -8.95
CA TYR A 247 3.58 14.37 -10.12
C TYR A 247 4.51 14.95 -11.20
N PRO A 248 4.03 15.17 -12.45
CA PRO A 248 4.88 15.63 -13.55
C PRO A 248 5.67 16.90 -13.23
N GLY A 249 6.97 16.88 -13.56
CA GLY A 249 7.95 17.89 -13.16
C GLY A 249 8.88 17.45 -12.03
N TYR A 250 8.63 16.28 -11.43
CA TYR A 250 9.53 15.67 -10.46
C TYR A 250 10.81 15.09 -11.11
N GLU A 251 11.95 15.26 -10.47
CA GLU A 251 13.24 14.72 -10.88
C GLU A 251 13.58 13.48 -10.05
N PHE A 252 13.62 12.31 -10.71
CA PHE A 252 13.94 11.05 -10.06
C PHE A 252 15.45 10.92 -9.84
N ARG A 253 15.84 10.61 -8.60
CA ARG A 253 17.26 10.54 -8.20
C ARG A 253 17.72 9.13 -7.89
N VAL A 254 16.79 8.24 -7.56
CA VAL A 254 17.09 6.89 -7.06
C VAL A 254 16.62 5.83 -8.02
N VAL A 255 15.37 5.88 -8.46
CA VAL A 255 14.77 4.81 -9.25
C VAL A 255 15.01 5.05 -10.74
N GLN A 256 15.62 4.08 -11.42
CA GLN A 256 15.87 4.15 -12.88
C GLN A 256 14.86 3.33 -13.69
N ALA A 257 14.21 2.33 -13.09
CA ALA A 257 13.16 1.56 -13.75
C ALA A 257 12.06 1.19 -12.75
N MET A 258 10.84 0.96 -13.23
CA MET A 258 9.74 0.52 -12.36
C MET A 258 8.85 -0.53 -13.01
N LEU A 259 8.40 -1.49 -12.20
CA LEU A 259 7.32 -2.41 -12.53
C LEU A 259 6.07 -1.98 -11.75
N THR A 260 4.97 -1.73 -12.45
CA THR A 260 3.70 -1.28 -11.83
C THR A 260 2.48 -1.83 -12.56
N ASN A 261 1.29 -1.68 -11.98
CA ASN A 261 0.02 -1.99 -12.65
C ASN A 261 -0.39 -0.84 -13.59
N PHE A 262 -1.41 -1.08 -14.41
CA PHE A 262 -2.17 0.02 -15.03
C PHE A 262 -3.12 0.67 -14.02
N HIS A 263 -3.02 1.99 -13.88
CA HIS A 263 -3.69 2.77 -12.84
C HIS A 263 -4.94 3.49 -13.35
N LEU A 264 -5.82 3.86 -12.40
CA LEU A 264 -7.03 4.61 -12.71
C LEU A 264 -6.74 6.00 -13.30
N PRO A 265 -7.57 6.47 -14.25
CA PRO A 265 -7.63 7.89 -14.57
C PRO A 265 -7.85 8.73 -13.31
N LYS A 266 -7.23 9.92 -13.26
CA LYS A 266 -7.33 10.87 -12.12
C LYS A 266 -6.86 10.29 -10.77
N SER A 267 -5.93 9.34 -10.80
CA SER A 267 -5.25 8.84 -9.59
C SER A 267 -3.85 9.46 -9.42
N SER A 268 -3.41 9.60 -8.16
CA SER A 268 -2.03 10.02 -7.84
C SER A 268 -0.99 9.03 -8.37
N LEU A 269 -1.33 7.74 -8.44
CA LEU A 269 -0.47 6.70 -9.01
C LEU A 269 -0.20 6.93 -10.51
N LEU A 270 -1.23 7.31 -11.27
CA LEU A 270 -1.05 7.64 -12.69
C LEU A 270 -0.20 8.90 -12.87
N LEU A 271 -0.35 9.90 -12.01
CA LEU A 271 0.51 11.10 -12.04
C LEU A 271 1.98 10.78 -11.79
N LEU A 272 2.27 9.89 -10.83
CA LEU A 272 3.64 9.41 -10.58
C LEU A 272 4.21 8.72 -11.82
N VAL A 273 3.45 7.82 -12.44
CA VAL A 273 3.88 7.10 -13.65
C VAL A 273 4.10 8.07 -14.82
N MET A 274 3.25 9.09 -14.96
CA MET A 274 3.43 10.15 -15.96
C MET A 274 4.65 11.04 -15.66
N ALA A 275 4.97 11.26 -14.39
CA ALA A 275 6.20 11.96 -14.00
C ALA A 275 7.44 11.14 -14.40
N PHE A 276 7.38 9.82 -14.18
CA PHE A 276 8.48 8.90 -14.44
C PHE A 276 8.79 8.73 -15.92
N ALA A 277 7.77 8.47 -16.75
CA ALA A 277 7.97 8.11 -18.16
C ALA A 277 7.55 9.20 -19.16
N GLY A 278 7.03 10.33 -18.67
CA GLY A 278 6.44 11.39 -19.49
C GLY A 278 4.98 11.14 -19.85
N ARG A 279 4.16 12.20 -19.79
CA ARG A 279 2.72 12.15 -20.02
C ARG A 279 2.34 11.53 -21.36
N ASP A 280 2.90 12.02 -22.46
CA ASP A 280 2.45 11.63 -23.79
C ASP A 280 2.76 10.16 -24.10
N ARG A 281 3.92 9.66 -23.64
CA ARG A 281 4.29 8.25 -23.75
C ARG A 281 3.34 7.36 -22.96
N ILE A 282 3.01 7.74 -21.72
CA ILE A 282 2.07 6.98 -20.88
C ILE A 282 0.66 6.99 -21.47
N VAL A 283 0.18 8.13 -21.98
CA VAL A 283 -1.13 8.19 -22.64
C VAL A 283 -1.18 7.27 -23.86
N ALA A 284 -0.15 7.29 -24.71
CA ALA A 284 -0.06 6.40 -25.87
C ALA A 284 -0.03 4.92 -25.46
N ALA A 285 0.77 4.56 -24.45
CA ALA A 285 0.85 3.20 -23.92
C ALA A 285 -0.51 2.72 -23.35
N TYR A 286 -1.24 3.57 -22.66
CA TYR A 286 -2.57 3.25 -22.13
C TYR A 286 -3.59 3.04 -23.25
N GLN A 287 -3.55 3.86 -24.30
CA GLN A 287 -4.42 3.67 -25.48
C GLN A 287 -4.12 2.36 -26.20
N GLU A 288 -2.85 1.99 -26.32
CA GLU A 288 -2.43 0.69 -26.87
C GLU A 288 -2.91 -0.47 -25.99
N ALA A 289 -2.72 -0.37 -24.66
CA ALA A 289 -3.17 -1.38 -23.71
C ALA A 289 -4.69 -1.61 -23.79
N ILE A 290 -5.48 -0.54 -23.90
CA ILE A 290 -6.93 -0.63 -24.11
C ILE A 290 -7.26 -1.31 -25.44
N ARG A 291 -6.59 -0.92 -26.54
CA ARG A 291 -6.80 -1.52 -27.87
C ARG A 291 -6.50 -3.03 -27.89
N ASN A 292 -5.52 -3.48 -27.11
CA ASN A 292 -5.13 -4.88 -27.01
C ASN A 292 -5.84 -5.65 -25.89
N GLY A 293 -6.81 -5.04 -25.20
CA GLY A 293 -7.61 -5.73 -24.18
C GLY A 293 -6.85 -6.07 -22.89
N TYR A 294 -5.82 -5.29 -22.55
CA TYR A 294 -5.13 -5.44 -21.26
C TYR A 294 -6.10 -5.22 -20.10
N ARG A 295 -5.88 -5.96 -19.02
CA ARG A 295 -6.62 -5.83 -17.77
C ARG A 295 -5.95 -4.76 -16.90
N PHE A 296 -6.74 -3.91 -16.28
CA PHE A 296 -6.23 -2.78 -15.48
C PHE A 296 -6.36 -3.10 -13.98
N PHE A 297 -5.85 -2.21 -13.12
CA PHE A 297 -6.02 -2.25 -11.65
C PHE A 297 -5.20 -3.35 -10.96
N SER A 298 -5.56 -3.64 -9.71
CA SER A 298 -4.84 -4.50 -8.77
C SER A 298 -4.56 -5.91 -9.27
N TYR A 299 -5.56 -6.54 -9.89
CA TYR A 299 -5.46 -7.89 -10.47
C TYR A 299 -5.33 -7.89 -11.99
N GLY A 300 -5.12 -6.71 -12.58
CA GLY A 300 -4.85 -6.55 -14.00
C GLY A 300 -3.42 -6.91 -14.36
N ASP A 301 -3.02 -6.53 -15.56
CA ASP A 301 -1.68 -6.77 -16.09
C ASP A 301 -0.65 -5.76 -15.54
N ALA A 302 0.62 -6.05 -15.80
CA ALA A 302 1.75 -5.22 -15.37
C ALA A 302 2.34 -4.42 -16.54
N MET A 303 3.00 -3.32 -16.18
CA MET A 303 3.80 -2.47 -17.06
C MET A 303 5.20 -2.33 -16.46
N LEU A 304 6.21 -2.62 -17.27
CA LEU A 304 7.62 -2.36 -16.97
C LEU A 304 8.06 -1.11 -17.72
N ILE A 305 8.63 -0.15 -17.01
CA ILE A 305 9.19 1.09 -17.55
C ILE A 305 10.70 1.07 -17.34
N LEU A 306 11.45 1.26 -18.42
CA LEU A 306 12.91 1.17 -18.50
C LEU A 306 13.53 2.48 -19.00
#